data_AF-A0A853EKB4-F1
#
_entry.id   AF-A0A853EKB4-F1
#
_cell.length_a   1.000
_cell.length_b   1.000
_cell.length_c   1.000
_cell.angle_alpha   90.00
_cell.angle_beta   90.00
_cell.angle_gamma   90.00
#
_symmetry.space_group_name_H-M   'P 1'
#
loop_
_entity.id
_entity.type
_entity.pdbx_description
1 polymer ?
#
loop_
_entity_poly.entity_id
_entity_poly.type
_entity_poly.pdbx_seq_one_letter_code
_entity_poly.pdbx_strand_id
1 'polypeptide(L)'
;MEPQIIKRSGKKVIWRTVGCLLLTAACLWVLLLGVQRVQAGDTQGWITLLAGLLGAVVFGFFTLTWFRLIQRPALVIDDRGVNDSSWLNSLGFIPWEQAVGFLPNEDRSTGARVSSVLIVFADPAWPWSRLRGINRMFNKGNASMGYAPGQIGVDSIAMTGVELAALLVEQRRLRRPDLPVAAGPVPGPQPGTWEVADPNGYLEPRGPQAAPPA
;
A
#
# COMPACT_ATOMS: atom_id res chain seq x y z
N MET A 1 -9.16 22.77 -8.68
CA MET A 1 -7.71 23.00 -8.85
C MET A 1 -7.11 21.90 -9.72
N GLU A 2 -6.03 22.14 -10.47
CA GLU A 2 -5.41 21.07 -11.29
C GLU A 2 -5.01 19.86 -10.43
N PRO A 3 -5.18 18.61 -10.92
CA PRO A 3 -4.78 17.43 -10.18
C PRO A 3 -3.28 17.39 -9.91
N GLN A 4 -2.87 17.15 -8.67
CA GLN A 4 -1.47 16.94 -8.33
C GLN A 4 -1.12 15.47 -8.48
N ILE A 5 -0.17 15.17 -9.38
CA ILE A 5 0.24 13.80 -9.70
C ILE A 5 1.60 13.51 -9.07
N ILE A 6 1.63 12.55 -8.15
CA ILE A 6 2.87 12.07 -7.54
C ILE A 6 3.37 10.85 -8.32
N LYS A 7 4.48 11.03 -9.03
CA LYS A 7 5.10 9.97 -9.82
C LYS A 7 5.80 8.95 -8.92
N ARG A 8 5.77 7.71 -9.39
CA ARG A 8 6.48 6.58 -8.78
C ARG A 8 7.98 6.66 -9.09
N SER A 9 8.81 6.32 -8.12
CA SER A 9 10.24 6.10 -8.30
C SER A 9 10.46 4.83 -9.12
N GLY A 10 10.58 4.99 -10.44
CA GLY A 10 10.64 3.88 -11.40
C GLY A 10 11.77 2.89 -11.10
N LYS A 11 12.96 3.35 -10.69
CA LYS A 11 14.15 2.50 -10.51
C LYS A 11 13.92 1.33 -9.54
N LYS A 12 13.33 1.60 -8.37
CA LYS A 12 13.09 0.55 -7.34
C LYS A 12 12.07 -0.49 -7.82
N VAL A 13 11.03 -0.02 -8.51
CA VAL A 13 9.93 -0.88 -8.96
C VAL A 13 10.33 -1.69 -10.20
N ILE A 14 11.17 -1.12 -11.07
CA ILE A 14 11.79 -1.81 -12.21
C ILE A 14 12.63 -2.98 -11.72
N TRP A 15 13.53 -2.76 -10.75
CA TRP A 15 14.37 -3.85 -10.21
C TRP A 15 13.55 -4.99 -9.59
N ARG A 16 12.47 -4.66 -8.86
CA ARG A 16 11.53 -5.67 -8.34
C ARG A 16 10.84 -6.44 -9.46
N THR A 17 10.42 -5.74 -10.52
CA THR A 17 9.77 -6.37 -11.68
C THR A 17 10.72 -7.31 -12.41
N VAL A 18 11.97 -6.90 -12.64
CA VAL A 18 13.01 -7.74 -13.27
C VAL A 18 13.29 -8.97 -12.41
N GLY A 19 13.44 -8.79 -11.09
CA GLY A 19 13.63 -9.91 -10.17
C GLY A 19 12.48 -10.93 -10.22
N CYS A 20 11.23 -10.47 -10.16
CA CYS A 20 10.05 -11.33 -10.28
C CYS A 20 9.98 -12.03 -11.65
N LEU A 21 10.34 -11.32 -12.73
CA LEU A 21 10.36 -11.89 -14.08
C LEU A 21 11.38 -13.04 -14.19
N LEU A 22 12.59 -12.84 -13.68
CA LEU A 22 13.64 -13.87 -13.66
C LEU A 22 13.21 -15.09 -12.82
N LEU A 23 12.62 -14.87 -11.65
CA LEU A 23 12.08 -15.95 -10.82
C LEU A 23 10.94 -16.70 -11.52
N THR A 24 10.06 -15.98 -12.22
CA THR A 24 8.98 -16.59 -13.02
C THR A 24 9.57 -17.49 -14.10
N ALA A 25 10.59 -17.01 -14.83
CA ALA A 25 11.28 -17.81 -15.84
C ALA A 25 11.96 -19.06 -15.25
N ALA A 26 12.62 -18.93 -14.09
CA ALA A 26 13.22 -20.06 -13.38
C ALA A 26 12.16 -21.09 -12.96
N CYS A 27 10.99 -20.66 -12.46
CA CYS A 27 9.91 -21.57 -12.10
C CYS A 27 9.30 -22.28 -13.31
N LEU A 28 9.16 -21.60 -14.45
CA LEU A 28 8.74 -22.22 -15.71
C LEU A 28 9.77 -23.25 -16.19
N TRP A 29 11.06 -22.97 -16.05
CA TRP A 29 12.11 -23.95 -16.33
C TRP A 29 12.02 -25.18 -15.42
N VAL A 30 11.84 -24.99 -14.11
CA VAL A 30 11.63 -26.08 -13.14
C VAL A 30 10.37 -26.88 -13.46
N LEU A 31 9.30 -26.22 -13.90
CA LEU A 31 8.07 -26.88 -14.34
C LEU A 31 8.33 -27.80 -15.54
N LEU A 32 9.08 -27.33 -16.55
CA LEU A 32 9.47 -28.13 -17.71
C LEU A 32 10.33 -29.33 -17.31
N LEU A 33 11.30 -29.13 -16.41
CA LEU A 33 12.10 -30.23 -15.85
C LEU A 33 11.21 -31.25 -15.12
N GLY A 34 10.22 -30.79 -14.35
CA GLY A 34 9.25 -31.65 -13.69
C GLY A 34 8.48 -32.53 -14.68
N VAL A 35 7.99 -31.95 -15.78
CA VAL A 35 7.30 -32.69 -16.85
C VAL A 35 8.20 -33.77 -17.45
N GLN A 36 9.45 -33.44 -17.79
CA GLN A 36 10.41 -34.39 -18.34
C GLN A 36 10.70 -35.55 -17.37
N ARG A 37 10.86 -35.26 -16.08
CA ARG A 37 11.13 -36.27 -15.04
C ARG A 37 9.95 -37.20 -14.83
N VAL A 38 8.72 -36.67 -14.80
CA VAL A 38 7.50 -37.49 -14.72
C VAL A 38 7.40 -38.42 -15.92
N GLN A 39 7.67 -37.92 -17.14
CA GLN A 39 7.66 -38.74 -18.36
C GLN A 39 8.73 -39.84 -18.36
N ALA A 40 9.88 -39.58 -17.73
CA ALA A 40 10.95 -40.56 -17.56
C ALA A 40 10.68 -41.59 -16.43
N GLY A 41 9.53 -41.51 -15.74
CA GLY A 41 9.16 -42.43 -14.66
C GLY A 41 9.77 -42.09 -13.30
N ASP A 42 10.37 -40.91 -13.14
CA ASP A 42 10.90 -40.45 -11.84
C ASP A 42 9.77 -39.87 -10.98
N THR A 43 9.46 -40.55 -9.87
CA THR A 43 8.43 -40.14 -8.91
C THR A 43 8.71 -38.77 -8.28
N GLN A 44 9.98 -38.35 -8.17
CA GLN A 44 10.34 -37.00 -7.72
C GLN A 44 10.01 -35.90 -8.74
N GLY A 45 9.75 -36.29 -10.00
CA GLY A 45 9.28 -35.39 -11.04
C GLY A 45 7.98 -34.68 -10.65
N TRP A 46 7.07 -35.34 -9.93
CA TRP A 46 5.81 -34.74 -9.46
C TRP A 46 6.04 -33.58 -8.49
N ILE A 47 6.98 -33.73 -7.55
CA ILE A 47 7.33 -32.67 -6.59
C ILE A 47 7.93 -31.48 -7.34
N THR A 48 8.83 -31.75 -8.28
CA THR A 48 9.48 -30.72 -9.11
C THR A 48 8.45 -29.97 -9.97
N LEU A 49 7.51 -30.69 -10.57
CA LEU A 49 6.40 -30.14 -11.36
C LEU A 49 5.52 -29.23 -10.50
N LEU A 50 5.10 -29.70 -9.32
CA LEU A 50 4.26 -28.91 -8.39
C LEU A 50 4.99 -27.65 -7.90
N ALA A 51 6.27 -27.76 -7.55
CA ALA A 51 7.08 -26.62 -7.13
C ALA A 51 7.22 -25.57 -8.24
N GLY A 52 7.49 -26.02 -9.48
CA GLY A 52 7.54 -25.15 -10.66
C GLY A 52 6.20 -24.47 -10.94
N LEU A 53 5.09 -25.20 -10.85
CA LEU A 53 3.74 -24.67 -11.07
C LEU A 53 3.38 -23.61 -10.03
N LEU A 54 3.52 -23.93 -8.74
CA LEU A 54 3.19 -23.01 -7.66
C LEU A 54 4.07 -21.76 -7.72
N GLY A 55 5.38 -21.93 -7.96
CA GLY A 55 6.30 -20.82 -8.13
C GLY A 55 5.93 -19.93 -9.32
N ALA A 56 5.63 -20.52 -10.48
CA ALA A 56 5.26 -19.76 -11.68
C ALA A 56 3.95 -18.98 -11.48
N VAL A 57 2.97 -19.55 -10.80
CA VAL A 57 1.72 -18.86 -10.45
C VAL A 57 2.00 -17.68 -9.52
N VAL A 58 2.76 -17.89 -8.44
CA VAL A 58 3.06 -16.85 -7.44
C VAL A 58 3.91 -15.72 -8.04
N PHE A 59 5.07 -16.04 -8.63
CA PHE A 59 5.96 -15.03 -9.18
C PHE A 59 5.40 -14.40 -10.45
N GLY A 60 4.66 -15.15 -11.27
CA GLY A 60 3.97 -14.62 -12.44
C GLY A 60 2.89 -13.61 -12.04
N PHE A 61 2.11 -13.90 -11.00
CA PHE A 61 1.15 -12.96 -10.41
C PHE A 61 1.84 -11.66 -9.95
N PHE A 62 2.95 -11.76 -9.21
CA PHE A 62 3.70 -10.58 -8.77
C PHE A 62 4.31 -9.80 -9.95
N THR A 63 4.85 -10.48 -10.96
CA THR A 63 5.41 -9.85 -12.16
C THR A 63 4.36 -9.00 -12.88
N LEU A 64 3.18 -9.58 -13.17
CA LEU A 64 2.08 -8.86 -13.81
C LEU A 64 1.60 -7.69 -12.97
N THR A 65 1.54 -7.89 -11.66
CA THR A 65 1.12 -6.87 -10.71
C THR A 65 2.06 -5.67 -10.69
N TRP A 66 3.36 -5.90 -10.55
CA TRP A 66 4.36 -4.83 -10.56
C TRP A 66 4.38 -4.11 -11.91
N PHE A 67 4.23 -4.83 -13.02
CA PHE A 67 4.12 -4.23 -14.35
C PHE A 67 2.94 -3.26 -14.45
N ARG A 68 1.75 -3.66 -14.00
CA ARG A 68 0.57 -2.77 -13.94
C ARG A 68 0.80 -1.57 -13.03
N LEU A 69 1.52 -1.77 -11.93
CA LEU A 69 1.78 -0.72 -10.96
C LEU A 69 2.78 0.34 -11.47
N ILE A 70 3.72 -0.03 -12.35
CA ILE A 70 4.65 0.92 -13.02
C ILE A 70 3.90 1.86 -13.97
N GLN A 71 2.83 1.40 -14.60
CA GLN A 71 2.07 2.19 -15.58
C GLN A 71 1.18 3.26 -14.93
N ARG A 72 1.07 3.28 -13.60
CA ARG A 72 0.21 4.21 -12.87
C ARG A 72 1.03 5.14 -11.98
N PRO A 73 0.60 6.39 -11.80
CA PRO A 73 1.19 7.27 -10.78
C PRO A 73 1.04 6.63 -9.39
N ALA A 74 1.90 6.99 -8.45
CA ALA A 74 1.80 6.47 -7.09
C ALA A 74 0.55 7.03 -6.40
N LEU A 75 0.34 8.35 -6.52
CA LEU A 75 -0.87 9.02 -6.07
C LEU A 75 -1.36 10.03 -7.12
N VAL A 76 -2.67 10.20 -7.17
CA VAL A 76 -3.32 11.33 -7.83
C VAL A 76 -4.19 12.04 -6.80
N ILE A 77 -3.96 13.33 -6.61
CA ILE A 77 -4.69 14.17 -5.65
C ILE A 77 -5.54 15.15 -6.44
N ASP A 78 -6.86 15.07 -6.30
CA ASP A 78 -7.82 15.93 -7.00
C ASP A 78 -8.86 16.54 -6.06
N ASP A 79 -9.82 17.29 -6.59
CA ASP A 79 -10.85 17.97 -5.80
C ASP A 79 -11.82 16.98 -5.11
N ARG A 80 -11.87 15.71 -5.55
CA ARG A 80 -12.74 14.67 -4.98
C ARG A 80 -12.04 13.88 -3.89
N GLY A 81 -10.72 13.70 -3.98
CA GLY A 81 -9.97 12.92 -3.02
C GLY A 81 -8.56 12.53 -3.47
N VAL A 82 -8.09 11.43 -2.91
CA VAL A 82 -6.79 10.82 -3.18
C VAL A 82 -7.01 9.47 -3.85
N ASN A 83 -6.46 9.27 -5.03
CA ASN A 83 -6.37 7.96 -5.64
C ASN A 83 -5.00 7.35 -5.31
N ASP A 84 -4.99 6.40 -4.39
CA ASP A 84 -3.80 5.68 -3.94
C ASP A 84 -3.59 4.41 -4.76
N SER A 85 -2.43 4.33 -5.41
CA SER A 85 -1.90 3.11 -5.99
C SER A 85 -0.43 2.95 -5.64
N SER A 86 -0.02 3.35 -4.43
CA SER A 86 1.35 3.25 -3.92
C SER A 86 1.79 1.81 -3.67
N TRP A 87 0.90 0.96 -3.17
CA TRP A 87 1.13 -0.45 -2.89
C TRP A 87 0.12 -1.36 -3.60
N LEU A 88 0.39 -2.67 -3.58
CA LEU A 88 -0.51 -3.66 -4.15
C LEU A 88 -1.86 -3.71 -3.41
N ASN A 89 -1.80 -3.59 -2.09
CA ASN A 89 -2.95 -3.62 -1.19
C ASN A 89 -3.53 -2.22 -0.93
N SER A 90 -3.19 -1.22 -1.75
CA SER A 90 -3.77 0.12 -1.67
C SER A 90 -5.30 0.08 -1.76
N LEU A 91 -5.93 1.02 -1.05
CA LEU A 91 -7.39 1.15 -0.99
C LEU A 91 -7.98 1.66 -2.31
N GLY A 92 -7.17 2.34 -3.13
CA GLY A 92 -7.62 3.01 -4.34
C GLY A 92 -8.08 4.44 -4.02
N PHE A 93 -9.27 4.80 -4.52
CA PHE A 93 -9.82 6.14 -4.31
C PHE A 93 -10.35 6.34 -2.88
N ILE A 94 -9.93 7.43 -2.26
CA ILE A 94 -10.26 7.87 -0.90
C ILE A 94 -10.81 9.29 -0.96
N PRO A 95 -12.11 9.49 -0.69
CA PRO A 95 -12.73 10.82 -0.73
C PRO A 95 -12.30 11.66 0.47
N TRP A 96 -12.24 12.99 0.29
CA TRP A 96 -11.80 13.92 1.34
C TRP A 96 -12.67 13.92 2.59
N GLU A 97 -13.94 13.59 2.45
CA GLU A 97 -14.91 13.44 3.54
C GLU A 97 -14.56 12.30 4.48
N GLN A 98 -13.89 11.26 3.96
CA GLN A 98 -13.51 10.10 4.76
C GLN A 98 -12.14 10.25 5.36
N ALA A 99 -11.20 10.97 4.74
CA ALA A 99 -9.86 11.15 5.27
C ALA A 99 -9.80 12.33 6.25
N VAL A 100 -10.00 12.06 7.55
CA VAL A 100 -10.01 13.07 8.62
C VAL A 100 -8.65 13.28 9.28
N GLY A 101 -7.66 12.45 8.95
CA GLY A 101 -6.30 12.65 9.40
C GLY A 101 -5.28 11.89 8.55
N PHE A 102 -4.05 12.41 8.53
CA PHE A 102 -2.90 11.83 7.84
C PHE A 102 -1.70 11.82 8.79
N LEU A 103 -1.30 10.63 9.25
CA LEU A 103 -0.21 10.49 10.22
C LEU A 103 0.98 9.79 9.57
N PRO A 104 2.20 10.35 9.67
CA PRO A 104 3.39 9.63 9.26
C PRO A 104 3.57 8.39 10.15
N ASN A 105 3.87 7.26 9.53
CA ASN A 105 4.16 6.02 10.21
C ASN A 105 5.47 5.44 9.69
N GLU A 106 6.38 5.14 10.62
CA GLU A 106 7.62 4.42 10.33
C GLU A 106 7.62 3.12 11.11
N ASP A 107 7.70 2.02 10.38
CA ASP A 107 7.83 0.71 10.98
C ASP A 107 9.21 0.11 10.68
N ARG A 108 9.78 -0.55 11.70
CA ARG A 108 11.05 -1.29 11.65
C ARG A 108 10.90 -2.74 12.12
N SER A 109 9.71 -3.19 12.46
CA SER A 109 9.42 -4.51 13.03
C SER A 109 9.89 -5.68 12.15
N THR A 110 9.94 -5.48 10.82
CA THR A 110 10.34 -6.50 9.84
C THR A 110 11.82 -6.45 9.46
N GLY A 111 12.65 -5.66 10.17
CA GLY A 111 14.07 -5.46 9.85
C GLY A 111 14.32 -4.54 8.65
N ALA A 112 13.29 -4.26 7.84
CA ALA A 112 13.29 -3.22 6.81
C ALA A 112 12.57 -1.97 7.33
N ARG A 113 13.08 -0.78 6.99
CA ARG A 113 12.39 0.49 7.25
C ARG A 113 11.25 0.64 6.25
N VAL A 114 10.01 0.52 6.71
CA VAL A 114 8.81 0.76 5.92
C VAL A 114 8.25 2.11 6.33
N SER A 115 8.23 3.06 5.38
CA SER A 115 7.62 4.38 5.60
C SER A 115 6.27 4.45 4.92
N SER A 116 5.27 4.94 5.66
CA SER A 116 3.89 5.01 5.22
C SER A 116 3.19 6.23 5.80
N VAL A 117 2.04 6.57 5.23
CA VAL A 117 1.09 7.51 5.82
C VAL A 117 -0.17 6.75 6.20
N LEU A 118 -0.46 6.73 7.49
CA LEU A 118 -1.71 6.24 8.04
C LEU A 118 -2.81 7.26 7.75
N ILE A 119 -3.95 6.76 7.26
CA ILE A 119 -5.16 7.58 7.11
C ILE A 119 -6.08 7.30 8.28
N VAL A 120 -6.47 8.37 8.97
CA VAL A 120 -7.55 8.32 9.96
C VAL A 120 -8.85 8.52 9.20
N PHE A 121 -9.74 7.53 9.29
CA PHE A 121 -11.01 7.56 8.59
C PHE A 121 -12.14 8.11 9.48
N ALA A 122 -13.03 8.93 8.90
CA ALA A 122 -14.23 9.42 9.59
C ALA A 122 -15.06 8.24 10.13
N ASP A 123 -15.33 7.28 9.24
CA ASP A 123 -15.89 5.96 9.53
C ASP A 123 -14.78 4.88 9.45
N PRO A 124 -14.34 4.30 10.60
CA PRO A 124 -13.33 3.24 10.61
C PRO A 124 -13.72 1.96 9.85
N ALA A 125 -15.02 1.71 9.64
CA ALA A 125 -15.51 0.56 8.87
C ALA A 125 -15.50 0.83 7.35
N TRP A 126 -15.50 2.09 6.94
CA TRP A 126 -15.49 2.50 5.53
C TRP A 126 -14.40 1.82 4.69
N PRO A 127 -13.10 1.80 5.07
CA PRO A 127 -12.07 1.16 4.26
C PRO A 127 -12.37 -0.33 4.01
N TRP A 128 -12.90 -1.04 5.00
CA TRP A 128 -13.25 -2.46 4.87
C TRP A 128 -14.42 -2.71 3.91
N SER A 129 -15.37 -1.76 3.81
CA SER A 129 -16.48 -1.84 2.85
C SER A 129 -16.02 -1.69 1.39
N ARG A 130 -14.87 -1.03 1.16
CA ARG A 130 -14.32 -0.74 -0.17
C ARG A 130 -13.35 -1.81 -0.66
N LEU A 131 -12.64 -2.46 0.24
CA LEU A 131 -11.69 -3.53 -0.09
C LEU A 131 -12.41 -4.75 -0.69
N ARG A 132 -11.90 -5.25 -1.81
CA ARG A 132 -12.42 -6.44 -2.51
C ARG A 132 -11.29 -7.41 -2.88
N GLY A 133 -11.65 -8.68 -3.03
CA GLY A 133 -10.76 -9.73 -3.53
C GLY A 133 -9.42 -9.80 -2.80
N ILE A 134 -8.32 -9.85 -3.57
CA ILE A 134 -6.97 -10.02 -3.04
C ILE A 134 -6.53 -8.86 -2.14
N ASN A 135 -6.97 -7.63 -2.43
CA ASN A 135 -6.63 -6.47 -1.60
C ASN A 135 -7.25 -6.57 -0.21
N ARG A 136 -8.48 -7.09 -0.11
CA ARG A 136 -9.11 -7.37 1.19
C ARG A 136 -8.37 -8.46 1.95
N MET A 137 -7.93 -9.51 1.26
CA MET A 137 -7.16 -10.59 1.88
C MET A 137 -5.82 -10.08 2.44
N PHE A 138 -5.05 -9.31 1.67
CA PHE A 138 -3.80 -8.70 2.15
C PHE A 138 -4.02 -7.74 3.31
N ASN A 139 -5.03 -6.86 3.23
CA ASN A 139 -5.34 -5.93 4.33
C ASN A 139 -5.81 -6.67 5.59
N LYS A 140 -6.57 -7.76 5.48
CA LYS A 140 -6.94 -8.61 6.64
C LYS A 140 -5.69 -9.23 7.28
N GLY A 141 -4.76 -9.76 6.47
CA GLY A 141 -3.48 -10.28 6.96
C GLY A 141 -2.69 -9.21 7.71
N ASN A 142 -2.55 -8.02 7.12
CA ASN A 142 -1.88 -6.88 7.75
C ASN A 142 -2.58 -6.44 9.05
N ALA A 143 -3.92 -6.40 9.09
CA ALA A 143 -4.67 -6.05 10.29
C ALA A 143 -4.46 -7.06 11.43
N SER A 144 -4.31 -8.35 11.13
CA SER A 144 -3.97 -9.35 12.15
C SER A 144 -2.59 -9.14 12.78
N MET A 145 -1.72 -8.38 12.11
CA MET A 145 -0.41 -7.95 12.61
C MET A 145 -0.44 -6.53 13.20
N GLY A 146 -1.61 -5.91 13.36
CA GLY A 146 -1.78 -4.59 13.96
C GLY A 146 -1.73 -3.41 12.98
N TYR A 147 -1.64 -3.65 11.67
CA TYR A 147 -1.61 -2.57 10.67
C TYR A 147 -3.03 -2.15 10.26
N ALA A 148 -3.30 -0.85 10.32
CA ALA A 148 -4.57 -0.30 9.82
C ALA A 148 -4.70 -0.44 8.28
N PRO A 149 -5.92 -0.60 7.75
CA PRO A 149 -6.15 -0.66 6.31
C PRO A 149 -5.94 0.70 5.64
N GLY A 150 -5.59 0.68 4.35
CA GLY A 150 -5.53 1.89 3.53
C GLY A 150 -4.35 2.82 3.82
N GLN A 151 -3.26 2.30 4.38
CA GLN A 151 -2.00 3.03 4.47
C GLN A 151 -1.45 3.34 3.08
N ILE A 152 -0.93 4.56 2.92
CA ILE A 152 -0.26 4.99 1.69
C ILE A 152 1.23 4.69 1.84
N GLY A 153 1.77 3.91 0.91
CA GLY A 153 3.17 3.54 0.88
C GLY A 153 4.10 4.62 0.35
N VAL A 154 5.16 4.93 1.10
CA VAL A 154 6.11 5.99 0.72
C VAL A 154 7.33 5.44 -0.02
N ASP A 155 7.63 4.14 0.07
CA ASP A 155 8.84 3.52 -0.51
C ASP A 155 9.02 3.74 -2.02
N SER A 156 7.89 3.96 -2.70
CA SER A 156 7.81 4.17 -4.15
C SER A 156 7.70 5.64 -4.54
N ILE A 157 7.82 6.57 -3.59
CA ILE A 157 7.67 8.01 -3.76
C ILE A 157 9.00 8.70 -3.38
N ALA A 158 9.31 9.82 -4.01
CA ALA A 158 10.51 10.63 -3.73
C ALA A 158 10.27 11.69 -2.65
N MET A 159 9.59 11.34 -1.56
CA MET A 159 9.38 12.19 -0.38
C MET A 159 9.33 11.30 0.87
N THR A 160 9.47 11.89 2.04
CA THR A 160 9.33 11.21 3.34
C THR A 160 7.85 11.04 3.72
N GLY A 161 7.56 10.16 4.69
CA GLY A 161 6.19 10.00 5.19
C GLY A 161 5.62 11.27 5.83
N VAL A 162 6.47 12.06 6.48
CA VAL A 162 6.07 13.34 7.08
C VAL A 162 5.74 14.36 6.00
N GLU A 163 6.60 14.50 4.98
CA GLU A 163 6.35 15.40 3.85
C GLU A 163 5.06 15.03 3.10
N LEU A 164 4.82 13.73 2.89
CA LEU A 164 3.59 13.26 2.25
C LEU A 164 2.35 13.54 3.10
N ALA A 165 2.42 13.28 4.41
CA ALA A 165 1.31 13.56 5.32
C ALA A 165 1.00 15.07 5.37
N ALA A 166 2.01 15.92 5.49
CA ALA A 166 1.86 17.38 5.48
C ALA A 166 1.25 17.86 4.15
N LEU A 167 1.72 17.32 3.02
CA LEU A 167 1.16 17.61 1.70
C LEU A 167 -0.32 17.23 1.61
N LEU A 168 -0.71 16.07 2.13
CA LEU A 168 -2.11 15.60 2.09
C LEU A 168 -3.03 16.46 2.97
N VAL A 169 -2.58 16.85 4.16
CA VAL A 169 -3.29 17.80 5.03
C VAL A 169 -3.52 19.11 4.29
N GLU A 170 -2.47 19.67 3.69
CA GLU A 170 -2.55 20.95 2.99
C GLU A 170 -3.42 20.88 1.73
N GLN A 171 -3.29 19.83 0.92
CA GLN A 171 -4.13 19.63 -0.26
C GLN A 171 -5.60 19.49 0.11
N ARG A 172 -5.92 18.79 1.20
CA ARG A 172 -7.30 18.70 1.69
C ARG A 172 -7.81 20.07 2.14
N ARG A 173 -7.02 20.84 2.89
CA ARG A 173 -7.38 22.20 3.34
C ARG A 173 -7.68 23.14 2.17
N LEU A 174 -6.83 23.12 1.14
CA LEU A 174 -6.98 23.97 -0.02
C LEU A 174 -8.19 23.57 -0.88
N ARG A 175 -8.41 22.27 -1.09
CA ARG A 175 -9.45 21.76 -2.00
C ARG A 175 -10.81 21.66 -1.36
N ARG A 176 -10.86 21.45 -0.04
CA ARG A 176 -12.07 21.27 0.76
C ARG A 176 -12.03 22.14 2.02
N PRO A 177 -12.03 23.48 1.86
CA PRO A 177 -12.07 24.41 2.99
C PRO A 177 -13.39 24.34 3.76
N ASP A 178 -14.42 23.72 3.18
CA ASP A 178 -15.71 23.43 3.80
C ASP A 178 -15.65 22.32 4.86
N LEU A 179 -14.63 21.48 4.84
CA LEU A 179 -14.47 20.37 5.79
C LEU A 179 -13.64 20.79 7.01
N PRO A 180 -13.88 20.19 8.19
CA PRO A 180 -13.03 20.40 9.37
C PRO A 180 -11.57 20.07 9.07
N VAL A 181 -10.64 20.82 9.65
CA VAL A 181 -9.19 20.63 9.46
C VAL A 181 -8.78 19.19 9.79
N ALA A 182 -8.06 18.54 8.88
CA ALA A 182 -7.60 17.17 9.11
C ALA A 182 -6.47 17.14 10.15
N ALA A 183 -6.43 16.08 10.95
CA ALA A 183 -5.31 15.82 11.84
C ALA A 183 -4.04 15.50 11.03
N GLY A 184 -2.87 15.89 11.52
CA GLY A 184 -1.61 15.56 10.85
C GLY A 184 -0.44 16.43 11.26
N PRO A 185 0.70 16.29 10.57
CA PRO A 185 1.92 16.97 10.97
C PRO A 185 1.85 18.47 10.67
N VAL A 186 2.23 19.27 11.66
CA VAL A 186 2.47 20.72 11.56
C VAL A 186 3.92 21.03 11.93
N PRO A 187 4.53 22.10 11.39
CA PRO A 187 5.88 22.51 11.78
C PRO A 187 5.95 22.71 13.29
N GLY A 188 6.92 22.05 13.93
CA GLY A 188 7.17 22.20 15.36
C GLY A 188 7.91 23.50 15.67
N PRO A 189 8.13 23.77 16.97
CA PRO A 189 8.78 25.01 17.43
C PRO A 189 10.26 25.11 17.02
N GLN A 190 10.89 24.01 16.59
CA GLN A 190 12.27 24.00 16.11
C GLN A 190 12.31 23.68 14.60
N PRO A 191 13.24 24.29 13.83
CA PRO A 191 13.40 23.98 12.42
C PRO A 191 13.62 22.48 12.19
N GLY A 192 12.80 21.87 11.33
CA GLY A 192 12.90 20.45 10.98
C GLY A 192 12.19 19.50 11.95
N THR A 193 11.56 20.00 13.02
CA THR A 193 10.68 19.19 13.88
C THR A 193 9.23 19.29 13.42
N TRP A 194 8.45 18.26 13.75
CA TRP A 194 7.04 18.15 13.40
C TRP A 194 6.26 17.72 14.63
N GLU A 195 5.10 18.34 14.84
CA GLU A 195 4.13 17.96 15.86
C GLU A 195 2.85 17.49 15.18
N VAL A 196 2.08 16.63 15.86
CA VAL A 196 0.78 16.20 15.34
C VAL A 196 -0.29 17.15 15.87
N ALA A 197 -0.90 17.91 14.98
CA ALA A 197 -2.09 18.69 15.30
C ALA A 197 -3.34 17.82 15.13
N ASP A 198 -4.21 17.84 16.13
CA ASP A 198 -5.53 17.20 16.08
C ASP A 198 -6.59 18.18 16.59
N PRO A 199 -6.92 19.22 15.80
CA PRO A 199 -7.83 20.29 16.25
C PRO A 199 -9.26 19.81 16.50
N ASN A 200 -9.60 18.59 16.07
CA ASN A 200 -10.94 18.04 16.12
C ASN A 200 -11.06 16.76 16.97
N GLY A 201 -9.99 16.35 17.66
CA GLY A 201 -9.99 15.18 18.55
C GLY A 201 -10.19 13.84 17.82
N TYR A 202 -9.76 13.72 16.57
CA TYR A 202 -9.87 12.47 15.80
C TYR A 202 -8.91 11.36 16.27
N LEU A 203 -7.84 11.72 16.97
CA LEU A 203 -6.79 10.82 17.44
C LEU A 203 -7.00 10.33 18.87
N GLU A 204 -7.94 10.92 19.62
CA GLU A 204 -8.30 10.37 20.92
C GLU A 204 -8.77 8.92 20.77
N PRO A 205 -8.42 8.03 21.71
CA PRO A 205 -8.81 6.64 21.65
C PRO A 205 -10.33 6.56 21.73
N ARG A 206 -11.00 6.47 20.56
CA ARG A 206 -12.34 5.91 20.48
C ARG A 206 -12.21 4.51 21.08
N GLY A 207 -12.86 4.26 22.22
CA GLY A 207 -12.80 3.01 22.96
C GLY A 207 -12.97 1.78 22.05
N PRO A 208 -12.53 0.59 22.49
CA PRO A 208 -12.26 -0.56 21.63
C PRO A 208 -13.41 -0.85 20.67
N GLN A 209 -13.26 -0.42 19.41
CA GLN A 209 -14.16 -0.84 18.35
C GLN A 209 -13.73 -2.23 17.90
N ALA A 210 -14.52 -3.21 18.32
CA ALA A 210 -14.39 -4.58 17.85
C ALA A 210 -14.31 -4.59 16.32
N ALA A 211 -13.37 -5.37 15.79
CA ALA A 211 -13.35 -5.67 14.36
C ALA A 211 -14.75 -6.17 13.94
N PRO A 212 -15.29 -5.71 12.80
CA PRO A 212 -16.59 -6.21 12.35
C PRO A 212 -16.52 -7.74 12.17
N PRO A 213 -17.57 -8.47 12.55
CA PRO A 213 -17.59 -9.93 12.52
C PRO A 213 -17.37 -10.49 11.10
N ALA A 214 -16.92 -11.75 11.09
CA ALA A 214 -16.29 -12.50 9.98
C ALA A 214 -17.01 -12.44 8.63
#